data_AF-A0A950S584-F1
#
_entry.id   AF-A0A950S584-F1
#
_cell.length_a   1.000
_cell.length_b   1.000
_cell.length_c   1.000
_cell.angle_alpha   90.00
_cell.angle_beta   90.00
_cell.angle_gamma   90.00
#
_symmetry.space_group_name_H-M   'P 1'
#
loop_
_entity.id
_entity.type
_entity.pdbx_description
1 polymer ?
#
loop_
_entity_poly.entity_id
_entity_poly.type
_entity_poly.pdbx_seq_one_letter_code
_entity_poly.pdbx_strand_id
1 'polypeptide(L)'
;MRPEYVEITCKSAINRVQNMPYLKWSLNPYGGCVHKCRFCFAVQYRVVADQGTQQDFGTRLFIKTNFVEVLARELRRPGMQGEHLSIGTATDPYQPVEGRYRLTRGTLGLAFEHANPVSLLTKSPMVVRDVDVLVDLARVASAEVFFSITTVDLHLWRSVEPGTANPFHRLRAMQTLREAGVLAGVMMAPVLPGITDSASSIEAVAAAAREHNAASFTAVPLRLAPHVKEFYLGYIGVEYPQLLERYERAYPGTHAPAEYREKLGQRIEKIRARYGFAGPTERRGAEPPKPPPRKGPQLALPI
;
A
#
# COMPACT_ATOMS: atom_id res chain seq x y z
N MET A 1 -1.93 15.03 -19.73
CA MET A 1 -0.45 14.94 -19.87
C MET A 1 -0.02 13.52 -19.53
N ARG A 2 0.72 12.84 -20.41
CA ARG A 2 1.29 11.52 -20.10
C ARG A 2 2.48 11.70 -19.15
N PRO A 3 2.68 10.84 -18.15
CA PRO A 3 3.84 10.92 -17.27
C PRO A 3 5.13 10.61 -18.04
N GLU A 4 6.20 11.32 -17.73
CA GLU A 4 7.56 11.04 -18.14
C GLU A 4 8.12 9.90 -17.28
N TYR A 5 8.75 8.93 -17.92
CA TYR A 5 9.39 7.78 -17.28
C TYR A 5 10.91 7.97 -17.34
N VAL A 6 11.52 8.04 -16.17
CA VAL A 6 12.96 8.25 -16.00
C VAL A 6 13.55 7.00 -15.38
N GLU A 7 14.37 6.30 -16.14
CA GLU A 7 15.12 5.14 -15.63
C GLU A 7 16.28 5.62 -14.76
N ILE A 8 16.39 5.07 -13.56
CA ILE A 8 17.45 5.38 -12.59
C ILE A 8 17.97 4.08 -11.98
N THR A 9 19.08 4.19 -11.26
CA THR A 9 19.57 3.11 -10.40
C THR A 9 19.37 3.45 -8.93
N CYS A 10 19.26 2.44 -8.08
CA CYS A 10 19.26 2.58 -6.63
C CYS A 10 20.46 1.89 -5.99
N LYS A 11 20.94 2.46 -4.88
CA LYS A 11 22.02 1.85 -4.06
C LYS A 11 21.49 0.77 -3.11
N SER A 12 20.24 0.90 -2.67
CA SER A 12 19.55 -0.05 -1.78
C SER A 12 18.09 -0.22 -2.19
N ALA A 13 17.60 -1.45 -2.08
CA ALA A 13 16.21 -1.82 -2.31
C ALA A 13 15.44 -1.92 -0.99
N ILE A 14 16.09 -2.42 0.07
CA ILE A 14 15.53 -2.64 1.40
C ILE A 14 15.74 -1.40 2.29
N ASN A 15 14.65 -0.71 2.60
CA ASN A 15 14.70 0.48 3.45
C ASN A 15 14.19 0.18 4.86
N ARG A 16 14.98 0.53 5.89
CA ARG A 16 14.53 0.45 7.28
C ARG A 16 13.47 1.51 7.54
N VAL A 17 12.30 1.08 8.00
CA VAL A 17 11.23 1.99 8.39
C VAL A 17 11.40 2.35 9.87
N GLN A 18 11.29 3.62 10.17
CA GLN A 18 11.33 4.14 11.55
C GLN A 18 9.92 4.45 12.03
N ASN A 19 9.69 4.31 13.34
CA ASN A 19 8.46 4.71 14.02
C ASN A 19 7.16 4.01 13.54
N MET A 20 7.30 2.82 12.94
CA MET A 20 6.18 1.94 12.58
C MET A 20 6.45 0.55 13.18
N PRO A 21 5.84 0.21 14.33
CA PRO A 21 6.19 -1.00 15.09
C PRO A 21 5.95 -2.32 14.34
N TYR A 22 5.27 -2.31 13.20
CA TYR A 22 4.88 -3.50 12.44
C TYR A 22 5.45 -3.55 11.01
N LEU A 23 6.13 -2.50 10.58
CA LEU A 23 6.80 -2.44 9.27
C LEU A 23 8.26 -2.16 9.57
N LYS A 24 9.13 -3.17 9.49
CA LYS A 24 10.56 -3.00 9.72
C LYS A 24 11.30 -2.68 8.42
N TRP A 25 10.91 -3.34 7.33
CA TRP A 25 11.53 -3.21 6.02
C TRP A 25 10.51 -2.82 4.97
N SER A 26 10.88 -1.89 4.10
CA SER A 26 10.03 -1.47 2.99
C SER A 26 10.74 -1.50 1.65
N LEU A 27 9.96 -1.85 0.63
CA LEU A 27 10.37 -2.00 -0.75
C LEU A 27 9.51 -1.07 -1.62
N ASN A 28 10.18 -0.20 -2.37
CA ASN A 28 9.52 0.71 -3.31
C ASN A 28 10.31 0.67 -4.63
N PRO A 29 9.95 -0.24 -5.56
CA PRO A 29 10.63 -0.38 -6.85
C PRO A 29 10.54 0.89 -7.72
N TYR A 30 9.51 1.69 -7.48
CA TYR A 30 9.23 2.93 -8.21
C TYR A 30 9.37 4.16 -7.32
N GLY A 31 9.75 5.28 -7.91
CA GLY A 31 9.73 6.62 -7.30
C GLY A 31 8.65 7.50 -7.93
N GLY A 32 7.83 8.17 -7.12
CA GLY A 32 6.65 8.91 -7.58
C GLY A 32 5.46 8.01 -7.91
N CYS A 33 4.30 8.64 -8.12
CA CYS A 33 3.07 7.91 -8.42
C CYS A 33 2.13 8.66 -9.38
N VAL A 34 1.62 8.00 -10.43
CA VAL A 34 0.65 8.57 -11.40
C VAL A 34 -0.74 8.78 -10.79
N HIS A 35 -1.01 8.19 -9.62
CA HIS A 35 -2.32 8.19 -9.01
C HIS A 35 -2.81 9.57 -8.56
N LYS A 36 -1.89 10.51 -8.28
CA LYS A 36 -2.18 11.91 -7.95
C LYS A 36 -3.25 12.08 -6.84
N CYS A 37 -3.20 11.22 -5.83
CA CYS A 37 -4.11 11.33 -4.68
C CYS A 37 -3.88 12.66 -3.95
N ARG A 38 -4.95 13.38 -3.62
CA ARG A 38 -4.88 14.73 -3.03
C ARG A 38 -4.15 14.78 -1.70
N PHE A 39 -4.15 13.67 -0.97
CA PHE A 39 -3.59 13.51 0.37
C PHE A 39 -2.26 12.72 0.39
N CYS A 40 -1.63 12.48 -0.77
CA CYS A 40 -0.49 11.56 -0.84
C CYS A 40 0.71 12.08 -0.05
N PHE A 41 1.03 11.45 1.09
CA PHE A 41 2.19 11.87 1.88
C PHE A 41 3.52 11.63 1.18
N ALA A 42 3.60 10.67 0.24
CA ALA A 42 4.85 10.28 -0.41
C ALA A 42 5.41 11.35 -1.35
N VAL A 43 4.57 12.31 -1.71
CA VAL A 43 4.94 13.59 -2.29
C VAL A 43 6.16 14.22 -1.59
N GLN A 44 6.21 14.17 -0.25
CA GLN A 44 7.31 14.78 0.52
C GLN A 44 8.68 14.22 0.12
N TYR A 45 8.76 12.93 -0.24
CA TYR A 45 10.00 12.30 -0.64
C TYR A 45 10.47 12.77 -2.03
N ARG A 46 9.57 13.33 -2.85
CA ARG A 46 9.87 13.83 -4.19
C ARG A 46 10.31 15.29 -4.17
N VAL A 47 9.59 16.15 -3.46
CA VAL A 47 9.98 17.57 -3.32
C VAL A 47 11.39 17.69 -2.73
N VAL A 48 11.74 16.83 -1.77
CA VAL A 48 13.08 16.82 -1.18
C VAL A 48 14.13 16.22 -2.12
N ALA A 49 13.80 15.19 -2.91
CA ALA A 49 14.77 14.49 -3.74
C ALA A 49 15.09 15.18 -5.07
N ASP A 50 14.11 15.83 -5.71
CA ASP A 50 14.27 16.41 -7.06
C ASP A 50 14.38 17.94 -7.08
N GLN A 51 14.27 18.61 -5.93
CA GLN A 51 14.04 20.08 -5.86
C GLN A 51 12.85 20.54 -6.73
N GLY A 52 11.96 19.62 -7.08
CA GLY A 52 10.79 19.88 -7.90
C GLY A 52 9.65 20.52 -7.12
N THR A 53 8.64 20.98 -7.82
CA THR A 53 7.44 21.53 -7.19
C THR A 53 6.42 20.43 -6.91
N GLN A 54 5.49 20.74 -6.02
CA GLN A 54 4.31 19.91 -5.77
C GLN A 54 3.47 19.65 -7.03
N GLN A 55 3.47 20.58 -7.98
CA GLN A 55 2.73 20.48 -9.23
C GLN A 55 3.33 19.43 -10.18
N ASP A 56 4.61 19.09 -9.98
CA ASP A 56 5.31 18.03 -10.70
C ASP A 56 4.96 16.62 -10.17
N PHE A 57 4.17 16.52 -9.09
CA PHE A 57 3.79 15.21 -8.57
C PHE A 57 2.92 14.43 -9.56
N GLY A 58 3.39 13.23 -9.91
CA GLY A 58 2.74 12.37 -10.89
C GLY A 58 2.95 12.81 -12.35
N THR A 59 3.86 13.75 -12.62
CA THR A 59 4.34 14.05 -13.99
C THR A 59 5.58 13.25 -14.33
N ARG A 60 6.45 12.94 -13.35
CA ARG A 60 7.67 12.14 -13.51
C ARG A 60 7.69 10.90 -12.63
N LEU A 61 7.92 9.74 -13.22
CA LEU A 61 8.10 8.48 -12.51
C LEU A 61 9.53 7.98 -12.67
N PHE A 62 10.13 7.62 -11.54
CA PHE A 62 11.44 6.99 -11.53
C PHE A 62 11.31 5.49 -11.47
N ILE A 63 11.97 4.82 -12.41
CA ILE A 63 12.03 3.37 -12.46
C ILE A 63 13.42 2.95 -12.02
N LYS A 64 13.52 2.26 -10.88
CA LYS A 64 14.79 1.74 -10.39
C LYS A 64 15.13 0.46 -11.16
N THR A 65 15.75 0.57 -12.32
CA THR A 65 15.92 -0.56 -13.26
C THR A 65 16.76 -1.70 -12.69
N ASN A 66 17.70 -1.39 -11.79
CA ASN A 66 18.51 -2.38 -11.07
C ASN A 66 17.88 -2.86 -9.74
N PHE A 67 16.61 -2.55 -9.45
CA PHE A 67 16.00 -2.81 -8.14
C PHE A 67 16.02 -4.29 -7.76
N VAL A 68 15.63 -5.17 -8.70
CA VAL A 68 15.55 -6.62 -8.47
C VAL A 68 16.94 -7.20 -8.23
N GLU A 69 17.95 -6.77 -8.99
CA GLU A 69 19.35 -7.18 -8.80
C GLU A 69 19.88 -6.77 -7.41
N VAL A 70 19.64 -5.51 -7.03
CA VAL A 70 20.05 -5.00 -5.72
C VAL A 70 19.33 -5.77 -4.61
N LEU A 71 18.02 -5.99 -4.73
CA LEU A 71 17.25 -6.75 -3.75
C LEU A 71 17.78 -8.18 -3.57
N ALA A 72 18.07 -8.88 -4.67
CA ALA A 72 18.64 -10.24 -4.61
C ALA A 72 19.94 -10.28 -3.80
N ARG A 73 20.81 -9.27 -3.98
CA ARG A 73 22.04 -9.15 -3.19
C ARG A 73 21.75 -8.85 -1.72
N GLU A 74 20.79 -7.99 -1.43
CA GLU A 74 20.46 -7.60 -0.05
C GLU A 74 19.78 -8.72 0.74
N LEU A 75 18.93 -9.53 0.12
CA LEU A 75 18.26 -10.68 0.76
C LEU A 75 19.23 -11.82 1.14
N ARG A 76 20.42 -11.87 0.51
CA ARG A 76 21.48 -12.81 0.89
C ARG A 76 22.25 -12.39 2.15
N ARG A 77 22.04 -11.18 2.68
CA ARG A 77 22.72 -10.73 3.89
C ARG A 77 22.24 -11.54 5.11
N PRO A 78 23.13 -11.85 6.07
CA PRO A 78 22.73 -12.51 7.32
C PRO A 78 21.60 -11.75 8.02
N GLY A 79 20.60 -12.49 8.51
CA GLY A 79 19.45 -11.93 9.22
C GLY A 79 18.33 -11.36 8.35
N MET A 80 18.43 -11.43 7.01
CA MET A 80 17.34 -10.99 6.12
C MET A 80 16.34 -12.09 5.78
N GLN A 81 16.72 -13.37 5.89
CA GLN A 81 15.83 -14.48 5.59
C GLN A 81 14.65 -14.52 6.57
N GLY A 82 13.43 -14.68 6.05
CA GLY A 82 12.21 -14.74 6.86
C GLY A 82 11.75 -13.40 7.45
N GLU A 83 12.52 -12.32 7.26
CA GLU A 83 12.09 -10.98 7.64
C GLU A 83 10.90 -10.53 6.77
N HIS A 84 9.94 -9.86 7.39
CA HIS A 84 8.76 -9.35 6.70
C HIS A 84 9.08 -8.11 5.86
N LEU A 85 8.69 -8.14 4.59
CA LEU A 85 8.95 -7.10 3.59
C LEU A 85 7.64 -6.39 3.20
N SER A 86 7.61 -5.07 3.36
CA SER A 86 6.42 -4.28 3.02
C SER A 86 6.58 -3.57 1.68
N ILE A 87 5.79 -3.99 0.69
CA ILE A 87 5.81 -3.45 -0.67
C ILE A 87 4.73 -2.38 -0.81
N GLY A 88 5.08 -1.25 -1.41
CA GLY A 88 4.12 -0.19 -1.73
C GLY A 88 3.86 0.80 -0.60
N THR A 89 4.87 1.04 0.24
CA THR A 89 4.74 1.94 1.41
C THR A 89 4.82 3.41 1.05
N ALA A 90 5.45 3.79 -0.07
CA ALA A 90 5.56 5.17 -0.53
C ALA A 90 4.99 5.36 -1.95
N THR A 91 5.14 4.38 -2.81
CA THR A 91 4.62 4.42 -4.19
C THR A 91 3.74 3.23 -4.44
N ASP A 92 2.80 3.33 -5.38
CA ASP A 92 2.03 2.16 -5.76
C ASP A 92 2.91 1.21 -6.58
N PRO A 93 2.99 -0.08 -6.24
CA PRO A 93 3.85 -1.04 -6.92
C PRO A 93 3.25 -1.53 -8.24
N TYR A 94 1.96 -1.29 -8.49
CA TYR A 94 1.20 -1.78 -9.63
C TYR A 94 0.64 -0.66 -10.52
N GLN A 95 1.37 0.45 -10.58
CA GLN A 95 1.11 1.52 -11.53
C GLN A 95 1.23 1.03 -12.97
N PRO A 96 0.66 1.72 -13.98
CA PRO A 96 0.71 1.26 -15.37
C PRO A 96 2.11 0.89 -15.89
N VAL A 97 3.16 1.55 -15.40
CA VAL A 97 4.57 1.26 -15.73
C VAL A 97 5.01 -0.16 -15.36
N GLU A 98 4.43 -0.78 -14.31
CA GLU A 98 4.67 -2.16 -13.91
C GLU A 98 4.24 -3.17 -14.98
N GLY A 99 3.33 -2.79 -15.89
CA GLY A 99 2.97 -3.60 -17.05
C GLY A 99 4.15 -3.87 -17.99
N ARG A 100 5.13 -2.95 -18.03
CA ARG A 100 6.35 -3.08 -18.85
C ARG A 100 7.53 -3.62 -18.06
N TYR A 101 7.84 -3.03 -16.91
CA TYR A 101 9.11 -3.29 -16.21
C TYR A 101 9.08 -4.50 -15.28
N ARG A 102 7.89 -4.89 -14.79
CA ARG A 102 7.70 -6.08 -13.96
C ARG A 102 8.61 -6.13 -12.71
N LEU A 103 8.97 -4.97 -12.14
CA LEU A 103 9.89 -4.91 -10.99
C LEU A 103 9.21 -5.42 -9.72
N THR A 104 7.92 -5.14 -9.56
CA THR A 104 7.13 -5.69 -8.45
C THR A 104 7.02 -7.21 -8.58
N ARG A 105 6.75 -7.74 -9.77
CA ARG A 105 6.76 -9.20 -9.99
C ARG A 105 8.12 -9.82 -9.65
N GLY A 106 9.23 -9.23 -10.12
CA GLY A 106 10.57 -9.69 -9.77
C GLY A 106 10.86 -9.63 -8.27
N THR A 107 10.33 -8.61 -7.59
CA THR A 107 10.40 -8.48 -6.13
C THR A 107 9.65 -9.61 -5.41
N LEU A 108 8.43 -9.95 -5.87
CA LEU A 108 7.65 -11.06 -5.32
C LEU A 108 8.32 -12.42 -5.58
N GLY A 109 8.93 -12.61 -6.75
CA GLY A 109 9.72 -13.82 -7.06
C GLY A 109 10.88 -14.02 -6.10
N LEU A 110 11.66 -12.97 -5.84
CA LEU A 110 12.75 -13.04 -4.85
C LEU A 110 12.25 -13.27 -3.42
N ALA A 111 11.12 -12.67 -3.04
CA ALA A 111 10.51 -12.92 -1.74
C ALA A 111 10.09 -14.39 -1.60
N PHE A 112 9.54 -15.00 -2.65
CA PHE A 112 9.23 -16.42 -2.71
C PHE A 112 10.48 -17.29 -2.59
N GLU A 113 11.52 -17.04 -3.40
CA GLU A 113 12.77 -17.80 -3.38
C GLU A 113 13.46 -17.80 -2.00
N HIS A 114 13.37 -16.69 -1.28
CA HIS A 114 13.95 -16.53 0.04
C HIS A 114 12.99 -16.82 1.20
N ALA A 115 11.75 -17.23 0.92
CA ALA A 115 10.67 -17.43 1.90
C ALA A 115 10.49 -16.24 2.85
N ASN A 116 10.54 -15.02 2.30
CA ASN A 116 10.30 -13.78 3.03
C ASN A 116 8.81 -13.42 3.03
N PRO A 117 8.16 -13.30 4.20
CA PRO A 117 6.79 -12.80 4.31
C PRO A 117 6.62 -11.43 3.64
N VAL A 118 5.50 -11.21 2.95
CA VAL A 118 5.20 -9.94 2.26
C VAL A 118 3.84 -9.39 2.67
N SER A 119 3.81 -8.10 2.98
CA SER A 119 2.59 -7.28 2.91
C SER A 119 2.68 -6.34 1.71
N LEU A 120 1.64 -6.27 0.88
CA LEU A 120 1.59 -5.41 -0.29
C LEU A 120 0.40 -4.46 -0.21
N LEU A 121 0.62 -3.15 -0.40
CA LEU A 121 -0.45 -2.15 -0.47
C LEU A 121 -0.57 -1.62 -1.90
N THR A 122 -1.77 -1.64 -2.47
CA THR A 122 -2.03 -1.08 -3.81
C THR A 122 -3.42 -0.46 -3.95
N LYS A 123 -3.57 0.39 -4.96
CA LYS A 123 -4.83 0.94 -5.49
C LYS A 123 -5.11 0.43 -6.91
N SER A 124 -4.35 -0.55 -7.39
CA SER A 124 -4.41 -1.06 -8.76
C SER A 124 -4.94 -2.50 -8.82
N PRO A 125 -5.84 -2.82 -9.76
CA PRO A 125 -6.28 -4.20 -10.00
C PRO A 125 -5.20 -5.05 -10.69
N MET A 126 -4.11 -4.46 -11.19
CA MET A 126 -3.06 -5.18 -11.93
C MET A 126 -2.37 -6.28 -11.10
N VAL A 127 -2.45 -6.21 -9.77
CA VAL A 127 -1.93 -7.25 -8.87
C VAL A 127 -2.46 -8.66 -9.19
N VAL A 128 -3.66 -8.77 -9.77
CA VAL A 128 -4.23 -10.06 -10.21
C VAL A 128 -3.33 -10.79 -11.21
N ARG A 129 -2.54 -10.07 -12.02
CA ARG A 129 -1.56 -10.65 -12.95
C ARG A 129 -0.54 -11.55 -12.24
N ASP A 130 -0.21 -11.21 -11.00
CA ASP A 130 0.81 -11.89 -10.19
C ASP A 130 0.20 -12.78 -9.11
N VAL A 131 -1.06 -13.20 -9.30
CA VAL A 131 -1.73 -14.14 -8.38
C VAL A 131 -0.97 -15.45 -8.25
N ASP A 132 -0.32 -15.91 -9.33
CA ASP A 132 0.49 -17.11 -9.36
C ASP A 132 1.65 -17.07 -8.34
N VAL A 133 2.47 -16.03 -8.39
CA VAL A 133 3.61 -15.87 -7.46
C VAL A 133 3.14 -15.55 -6.03
N LEU A 134 2.02 -14.85 -5.86
CA LEU A 134 1.45 -14.58 -4.53
C LEU A 134 0.94 -15.86 -3.86
N VAL A 135 0.32 -16.77 -4.62
CA VAL A 135 -0.11 -18.08 -4.12
C VAL A 135 1.09 -18.93 -3.73
N ASP A 136 2.13 -18.98 -4.57
CA ASP A 136 3.34 -19.74 -4.25
C ASP A 136 4.07 -19.17 -3.03
N LEU A 137 4.15 -17.84 -2.90
CA LEU A 137 4.68 -17.20 -1.69
C LEU A 137 3.87 -17.54 -0.44
N ALA A 138 2.52 -17.51 -0.53
CA ALA A 138 1.65 -17.85 0.59
C ALA A 138 1.80 -19.32 1.06
N ARG A 139 2.36 -20.21 0.25
CA ARG A 139 2.62 -21.61 0.62
C ARG A 139 3.91 -21.82 1.40
N VAL A 140 4.90 -20.94 1.22
CA VAL A 140 6.24 -21.08 1.85
C VAL A 140 6.52 -20.04 2.92
N ALA A 141 5.74 -18.96 2.94
CA ALA A 141 5.79 -17.87 3.91
C ALA A 141 4.36 -17.29 4.08
N SER A 142 4.22 -15.97 4.19
CA SER A 142 2.92 -15.30 4.12
C SER A 142 2.90 -14.24 3.00
N ALA A 143 1.75 -14.10 2.36
CA ALA A 143 1.48 -13.04 1.39
C ALA A 143 0.14 -12.39 1.73
N GLU A 144 0.20 -11.12 2.15
CA GLU A 144 -0.97 -10.30 2.47
C GLU A 144 -1.08 -9.14 1.48
N VAL A 145 -2.24 -9.00 0.83
CA VAL A 145 -2.50 -7.91 -0.12
C VAL A 145 -3.60 -6.99 0.41
N PHE A 146 -3.27 -5.73 0.59
CA PHE A 146 -4.19 -4.68 1.01
C PHE A 146 -4.55 -3.79 -0.18
N PHE A 147 -5.85 -3.64 -0.40
CA PHE A 147 -6.39 -2.66 -1.33
C PHE A 147 -6.75 -1.41 -0.57
N SER A 148 -6.17 -0.29 -0.97
CA SER A 148 -6.53 0.99 -0.40
C SER A 148 -7.83 1.49 -1.03
N ILE A 149 -8.90 1.54 -0.24
CA ILE A 149 -10.23 2.03 -0.64
C ILE A 149 -10.61 3.18 0.30
N THR A 150 -10.48 4.42 -0.16
CA THR A 150 -10.83 5.61 0.65
C THR A 150 -12.34 5.84 0.73
N THR A 151 -13.07 5.47 -0.32
CA THR A 151 -14.54 5.57 -0.42
C THR A 151 -15.05 4.65 -1.52
N VAL A 152 -16.32 4.28 -1.45
CA VAL A 152 -17.07 3.62 -2.55
C VAL A 152 -17.97 4.61 -3.31
N ASP A 153 -18.06 5.85 -2.86
CA ASP A 153 -18.68 6.95 -3.61
C ASP A 153 -17.80 7.32 -4.81
N LEU A 154 -18.31 7.10 -6.02
CA LEU A 154 -17.57 7.31 -7.26
C LEU A 154 -17.34 8.78 -7.60
N HIS A 155 -18.20 9.68 -7.13
CA HIS A 155 -17.99 11.12 -7.31
C HIS A 155 -16.84 11.58 -6.42
N LEU A 156 -16.90 11.22 -5.13
CA LEU A 156 -15.84 11.55 -4.17
C LEU A 156 -14.50 10.92 -4.58
N TRP A 157 -14.49 9.64 -4.95
CA TRP A 157 -13.29 8.94 -5.42
C TRP A 157 -12.59 9.69 -6.56
N ARG A 158 -13.34 10.15 -7.57
CA ARG A 158 -12.78 10.92 -8.70
C ARG A 158 -12.14 12.23 -8.23
N SER A 159 -12.72 12.87 -7.21
CA SER A 159 -12.19 14.13 -6.67
C SER A 159 -10.89 13.92 -5.86
N VAL A 160 -10.86 12.91 -4.98
CA VAL A 160 -9.74 12.70 -4.05
C VAL A 160 -8.59 11.83 -4.60
N GLU A 161 -8.88 10.91 -5.52
CA GLU A 161 -7.93 9.93 -6.06
C GLU A 161 -8.02 9.79 -7.60
N PRO A 162 -7.95 10.88 -8.37
CA PRO A 162 -8.32 10.91 -9.79
C PRO A 162 -7.53 9.95 -10.70
N GLY A 163 -6.27 9.65 -10.38
CA GLY A 163 -5.40 8.81 -11.22
C GLY A 163 -5.41 7.33 -10.87
N THR A 164 -6.27 6.89 -9.96
CA THR A 164 -6.34 5.50 -9.48
C THR A 164 -7.40 4.70 -10.24
N ALA A 165 -7.49 3.38 -10.03
CA ALA A 165 -8.58 2.58 -10.58
C ALA A 165 -9.90 2.80 -9.81
N ASN A 166 -11.05 2.55 -10.42
CA ASN A 166 -12.34 2.57 -9.73
C ASN A 166 -12.31 1.65 -8.47
N PRO A 167 -12.82 2.08 -7.30
CA PRO A 167 -12.79 1.29 -6.06
C PRO A 167 -13.43 -0.11 -6.21
N PHE A 168 -14.50 -0.25 -7.02
CA PHE A 168 -15.11 -1.56 -7.27
C PHE A 168 -14.24 -2.48 -8.14
N HIS A 169 -13.40 -1.93 -9.03
CA HIS A 169 -12.42 -2.76 -9.76
C HIS A 169 -11.32 -3.27 -8.82
N ARG A 170 -10.93 -2.47 -7.83
CA ARG A 170 -9.99 -2.89 -6.78
C ARG A 170 -10.63 -3.97 -5.88
N LEU A 171 -11.89 -3.82 -5.50
CA LEU A 171 -12.63 -4.82 -4.73
C LEU A 171 -12.79 -6.14 -5.49
N ARG A 172 -13.08 -6.11 -6.80
CA ARG A 172 -13.10 -7.32 -7.65
C ARG A 172 -11.73 -7.98 -7.73
N ALA A 173 -10.67 -7.21 -7.92
CA ALA A 173 -9.31 -7.74 -7.92
C ALA A 173 -8.95 -8.41 -6.58
N MET A 174 -9.35 -7.79 -5.46
CA MET A 174 -9.24 -8.37 -4.13
C MET A 174 -9.98 -9.70 -4.04
N GLN A 175 -11.23 -9.75 -4.49
CA GLN A 175 -12.03 -10.97 -4.50
C GLN A 175 -11.33 -12.09 -5.29
N THR A 176 -10.79 -11.79 -6.47
CA THR A 176 -10.02 -12.77 -7.26
C THR A 176 -8.81 -13.33 -6.49
N LEU A 177 -8.08 -12.48 -5.76
CA LEU A 177 -6.97 -12.94 -4.91
C LEU A 177 -7.47 -13.84 -3.77
N ARG A 178 -8.61 -13.51 -3.16
CA ARG A 178 -9.23 -14.31 -2.09
C ARG A 178 -9.69 -15.68 -2.58
N GLU A 179 -10.29 -15.74 -3.76
CA GLU A 179 -10.72 -16.97 -4.42
C GLU A 179 -9.52 -17.86 -4.78
N ALA A 180 -8.36 -17.27 -5.07
CA ALA A 180 -7.10 -17.99 -5.27
C ALA A 180 -6.39 -18.42 -3.96
N GLY A 181 -6.95 -18.06 -2.79
CA GLY A 181 -6.39 -18.42 -1.48
C GLY A 181 -5.36 -17.43 -0.91
N VAL A 182 -5.12 -16.28 -1.56
CA VAL A 182 -4.22 -15.23 -1.04
C VAL A 182 -4.96 -14.42 0.03
N LEU A 183 -4.31 -14.12 1.16
CA LEU A 183 -4.89 -13.24 2.17
C LEU A 183 -4.98 -11.81 1.61
N ALA A 184 -6.21 -11.29 1.48
CA ALA A 184 -6.42 -9.95 0.96
C ALA A 184 -7.50 -9.19 1.74
N GLY A 185 -7.37 -7.87 1.84
CA GLY A 185 -8.32 -7.06 2.57
C GLY A 185 -8.30 -5.59 2.18
N VAL A 186 -9.12 -4.80 2.86
CA VAL A 186 -9.24 -3.37 2.61
C VAL A 186 -8.51 -2.59 3.71
N MET A 187 -7.73 -1.60 3.25
CA MET A 187 -7.14 -0.58 4.10
C MET A 187 -7.69 0.79 3.69
N MET A 188 -8.68 1.30 4.42
CA MET A 188 -9.20 2.66 4.26
C MET A 188 -8.20 3.67 4.84
N ALA A 189 -7.13 3.91 4.07
CA ALA A 189 -6.03 4.78 4.43
C ALA A 189 -5.80 5.81 3.31
N PRO A 190 -6.20 7.07 3.52
CA PRO A 190 -6.70 7.66 4.76
C PRO A 190 -8.23 7.65 4.93
N VAL A 191 -8.68 7.76 6.18
CA VAL A 191 -9.98 8.35 6.55
C VAL A 191 -9.82 9.86 6.58
N LEU A 192 -10.66 10.58 5.82
CA LEU A 192 -10.63 12.04 5.63
C LEU A 192 -11.64 12.72 6.57
N PRO A 193 -11.20 13.48 7.60
CA PRO A 193 -12.09 14.12 8.56
C PRO A 193 -13.16 15.03 7.93
N GLY A 194 -14.43 14.88 8.31
CA GLY A 194 -15.56 15.59 7.73
C GLY A 194 -15.94 15.18 6.29
N ILE A 195 -15.24 14.21 5.67
CA ILE A 195 -15.47 13.81 4.27
C ILE A 195 -15.78 12.30 4.19
N THR A 196 -14.90 11.44 4.72
CA THR A 196 -15.09 9.97 4.75
C THR A 196 -15.12 9.40 6.17
N ASP A 197 -15.20 10.26 7.19
CA ASP A 197 -15.15 9.87 8.60
C ASP A 197 -16.52 9.68 9.25
N SER A 198 -17.62 9.74 8.50
CA SER A 198 -18.95 9.42 9.03
C SER A 198 -19.09 7.90 9.27
N ALA A 199 -19.96 7.50 10.19
CA ALA A 199 -20.20 6.08 10.45
C ALA A 199 -20.72 5.36 9.18
N SER A 200 -21.68 5.98 8.48
CA SER A 200 -22.22 5.45 7.23
C SER A 200 -21.19 5.34 6.12
N SER A 201 -20.27 6.31 5.98
CA SER A 201 -19.22 6.26 4.95
C SER A 201 -18.25 5.10 5.19
N ILE A 202 -17.79 4.93 6.42
CA ILE A 202 -16.88 3.83 6.77
C ILE A 202 -17.61 2.48 6.68
N GLU A 203 -18.85 2.40 7.14
CA GLU A 203 -19.67 1.19 7.03
C GLU A 203 -19.93 0.80 5.57
N ALA A 204 -20.16 1.76 4.66
CA ALA A 204 -20.34 1.46 3.24
C ALA A 204 -19.10 0.80 2.62
N VAL A 205 -17.90 1.28 2.95
CA VAL A 205 -16.65 0.65 2.50
C VAL A 205 -16.48 -0.73 3.11
N ALA A 206 -16.76 -0.89 4.41
CA ALA A 206 -16.66 -2.17 5.11
C ALA A 206 -17.64 -3.22 4.58
N ALA A 207 -18.89 -2.82 4.30
CA ALA A 207 -19.90 -3.66 3.68
C ALA A 207 -19.45 -4.14 2.30
N ALA A 208 -19.04 -3.21 1.43
CA ALA A 208 -18.53 -3.55 0.10
C ALA A 208 -17.28 -4.45 0.16
N ALA A 209 -16.40 -4.23 1.13
CA ALA A 209 -15.26 -5.10 1.37
C ALA A 209 -15.70 -6.52 1.74
N ARG A 210 -16.69 -6.66 2.63
CA ARG A 210 -17.22 -7.95 3.06
C ARG A 210 -17.91 -8.69 1.93
N GLU A 211 -18.71 -7.99 1.13
CA GLU A 211 -19.38 -8.52 -0.07
C GLU A 211 -18.38 -9.10 -1.07
N HIS A 212 -17.18 -8.51 -1.17
CA HIS A 212 -16.08 -8.98 -2.03
C HIS A 212 -15.09 -9.89 -1.29
N ASN A 213 -15.54 -10.56 -0.21
CA ASN A 213 -14.78 -11.57 0.53
C ASN A 213 -13.46 -11.08 1.17
N ALA A 214 -13.36 -9.79 1.52
CA ALA A 214 -12.19 -9.28 2.24
C ALA A 214 -11.95 -10.09 3.53
N ALA A 215 -10.71 -10.54 3.72
CA ALA A 215 -10.28 -11.19 4.96
C ALA A 215 -10.16 -10.19 6.12
N SER A 216 -9.94 -8.91 5.80
CA SER A 216 -9.75 -7.89 6.80
C SER A 216 -10.15 -6.50 6.34
N PHE A 217 -10.44 -5.67 7.34
CA PHE A 217 -10.73 -4.26 7.16
C PHE A 217 -9.96 -3.46 8.21
N THR A 218 -9.22 -2.46 7.77
CA THR A 218 -8.56 -1.48 8.65
C THR A 218 -8.80 -0.08 8.11
N ALA A 219 -8.79 0.92 8.98
CA ALA A 219 -8.85 2.30 8.58
C ALA A 219 -7.82 3.11 9.37
N VAL A 220 -7.17 4.06 8.70
CA VAL A 220 -6.10 4.86 9.28
C VAL A 220 -6.42 6.34 9.06
N PRO A 221 -6.32 7.19 10.09
CA PRO A 221 -6.62 8.61 9.94
C PRO A 221 -5.66 9.27 8.95
N LEU A 222 -6.16 10.31 8.27
CA LEU A 222 -5.34 11.17 7.43
C LEU A 222 -4.10 11.67 8.17
N ARG A 223 -2.96 11.62 7.46
CA ARG A 223 -1.67 12.14 7.86
C ARG A 223 -1.28 13.28 6.91
N LEU A 224 -1.07 14.48 7.44
CA LEU A 224 -0.70 15.66 6.66
C LEU A 224 0.73 16.09 6.99
N ALA A 225 1.70 15.45 6.35
CA ALA A 225 3.10 15.88 6.45
C ALA A 225 3.28 17.28 5.83
N PRO A 226 4.30 18.08 6.24
CA PRO A 226 4.42 19.49 5.89
C PRO A 226 4.21 19.80 4.40
N HIS A 227 4.89 19.07 3.52
CA HIS A 227 4.81 19.29 2.08
C HIS A 227 3.47 18.89 1.44
N VAL A 228 2.73 17.91 2.00
CA VAL A 228 1.40 17.55 1.49
C VAL A 228 0.29 18.43 2.09
N LYS A 229 0.53 18.99 3.29
CA LYS A 229 -0.46 19.77 4.03
C LYS A 229 -0.97 20.95 3.21
N GLU A 230 -0.08 21.79 2.69
CA GLU A 230 -0.47 22.97 1.91
C GLU A 230 -1.32 22.60 0.69
N PHE A 231 -0.90 21.61 -0.09
CA PHE A 231 -1.64 21.15 -1.27
C PHE A 231 -3.01 20.59 -0.91
N TYR A 232 -3.08 19.77 0.14
CA TYR A 232 -4.34 19.21 0.61
C TYR A 232 -5.26 20.31 1.14
N LEU A 233 -4.75 21.28 1.90
CA LEU A 233 -5.55 22.42 2.37
C LEU A 233 -6.03 23.31 1.22
N GLY A 234 -5.23 23.50 0.16
CA GLY A 234 -5.69 24.17 -1.06
C GLY A 234 -6.86 23.46 -1.73
N TYR A 235 -6.80 22.12 -1.82
CA TYR A 235 -7.93 21.31 -2.28
C TYR A 235 -9.16 21.46 -1.36
N ILE A 236 -8.97 21.44 -0.05
CA ILE A 236 -10.05 21.63 0.93
C ILE A 236 -10.66 23.04 0.80
N GLY A 237 -9.86 24.08 0.64
CA GLY A 237 -10.36 25.45 0.50
C GLY A 237 -11.23 25.67 -0.73
N VAL A 238 -11.02 24.90 -1.79
CA VAL A 238 -11.83 24.95 -3.02
C VAL A 238 -13.06 24.05 -2.92
N GLU A 239 -12.89 22.77 -2.56
CA GLU A 239 -13.96 21.77 -2.66
C GLU A 239 -14.80 21.66 -1.38
N TYR A 240 -14.23 22.01 -0.23
CA TYR A 240 -14.84 21.92 1.09
C TYR A 240 -14.50 23.15 1.96
N PRO A 241 -14.79 24.38 1.50
CA PRO A 241 -14.38 25.60 2.19
C PRO A 241 -14.82 25.64 3.67
N GLN A 242 -16.00 25.07 3.97
CA GLN A 242 -16.54 24.94 5.33
C GLN A 242 -15.70 24.06 6.27
N LEU A 243 -14.80 23.23 5.74
CA LEU A 243 -13.92 22.36 6.52
C LEU A 243 -12.52 22.95 6.73
N LEU A 244 -12.13 24.00 5.98
CA LEU A 244 -10.75 24.48 5.95
C LEU A 244 -10.22 24.86 7.33
N GLU A 245 -10.94 25.73 8.05
CA GLU A 245 -10.56 26.17 9.40
C GLU A 245 -10.42 24.98 10.36
N ARG A 246 -11.33 23.98 10.25
CA ARG A 246 -11.27 22.76 11.06
C ARG A 246 -9.99 21.97 10.77
N TYR A 247 -9.59 21.85 9.51
CA TYR A 247 -8.36 21.16 9.13
C TYR A 247 -7.11 21.90 9.63
N GLU A 248 -7.05 23.22 9.48
CA GLU A 248 -5.93 24.04 9.95
C GLU A 248 -5.73 23.89 11.46
N ARG A 249 -6.81 23.93 12.23
CA ARG A 249 -6.79 23.74 13.68
C ARG A 249 -6.46 22.30 14.09
N ALA A 250 -6.97 21.30 13.38
CA ALA A 250 -6.80 19.89 13.74
C ALA A 250 -5.41 19.33 13.39
N TYR A 251 -4.69 19.96 12.46
CA TYR A 251 -3.39 19.50 11.97
C TYR A 251 -2.29 20.56 12.17
N PRO A 252 -1.97 21.00 13.40
CA PRO A 252 -0.80 21.87 13.63
C PRO A 252 0.50 21.13 13.27
N GLY A 253 0.52 19.80 13.48
CA GLY A 253 1.55 18.89 13.01
C GLY A 253 1.02 17.90 11.97
N THR A 254 1.64 16.71 11.94
CA THR A 254 1.37 15.72 10.88
C THR A 254 0.19 14.78 11.16
N HIS A 255 -0.16 14.58 12.42
CA HIS A 255 -1.15 13.59 12.83
C HIS A 255 -2.46 14.25 13.26
N ALA A 256 -3.57 13.56 13.03
CA ALA A 256 -4.86 13.94 13.58
C ALA A 256 -4.84 13.96 15.13
N PRO A 257 -5.72 14.74 15.78
CA PRO A 257 -5.81 14.81 17.24
C PRO A 257 -5.97 13.43 17.89
N ALA A 258 -5.37 13.21 19.06
CA ALA A 258 -5.38 11.91 19.75
C ALA A 258 -6.81 11.39 19.97
N GLU A 259 -7.71 12.25 20.46
CA GLU A 259 -9.11 11.93 20.69
C GLU A 259 -9.83 11.47 19.40
N TYR A 260 -9.55 12.13 18.26
CA TYR A 260 -10.11 11.71 16.97
C TYR A 260 -9.63 10.30 16.58
N ARG A 261 -8.33 10.02 16.77
CA ARG A 261 -7.75 8.70 16.46
C ARG A 261 -8.36 7.61 17.34
N GLU A 262 -8.59 7.89 18.61
CA GLU A 262 -9.22 6.97 19.54
C GLU A 262 -10.68 6.67 19.15
N LYS A 263 -11.49 7.71 18.93
CA LYS A 263 -12.88 7.58 18.48
C LYS A 263 -13.00 6.83 17.16
N LEU A 264 -12.08 7.10 16.22
CA LEU A 264 -11.99 6.35 14.97
C LEU A 264 -11.68 4.89 15.27
N GLY A 265 -10.65 4.60 16.07
CA GLY A 265 -10.28 3.23 16.46
C GLY A 265 -11.44 2.43 17.04
N GLN A 266 -12.15 3.00 18.02
CA GLN A 266 -13.35 2.38 18.63
C GLN A 266 -14.43 2.08 17.59
N ARG A 267 -14.64 2.98 16.62
CA ARG A 267 -15.60 2.76 15.53
C ARG A 267 -15.16 1.62 14.61
N ILE A 268 -13.88 1.55 14.25
CA ILE A 268 -13.35 0.48 13.39
C ILE A 268 -13.42 -0.88 14.09
N GLU A 269 -13.23 -0.95 15.41
CA GLU A 269 -13.44 -2.19 16.18
C GLU A 269 -14.91 -2.64 16.11
N LYS A 270 -15.86 -1.73 16.34
CA LYS A 270 -17.31 -2.04 16.23
C LYS A 270 -17.69 -2.54 14.84
N ILE A 271 -17.18 -1.89 13.79
CA ILE A 271 -17.42 -2.29 12.40
C ILE A 271 -16.81 -3.66 12.11
N ARG A 272 -15.58 -3.93 12.57
CA ARG A 272 -14.96 -5.25 12.40
C ARG A 272 -15.76 -6.36 13.07
N ALA A 273 -16.21 -6.13 14.31
CA ALA A 273 -17.05 -7.08 15.03
C ALA A 273 -18.38 -7.33 14.28
N ARG A 274 -19.04 -6.28 13.79
CA ARG A 274 -20.31 -6.37 13.06
C ARG A 274 -20.21 -7.16 11.76
N TYR A 275 -19.13 -6.97 11.00
CA TYR A 275 -18.93 -7.61 9.69
C TYR A 275 -18.08 -8.89 9.74
N GLY A 276 -17.63 -9.31 10.93
CA GLY A 276 -16.84 -10.54 11.11
C GLY A 276 -15.44 -10.46 10.51
N PHE A 277 -14.79 -9.30 10.53
CA PHE A 277 -13.41 -9.14 10.06
C PHE A 277 -12.42 -9.52 11.16
N ALA A 278 -11.38 -10.27 10.79
CA ALA A 278 -10.33 -10.68 11.71
C ALA A 278 -9.59 -9.48 12.33
N GLY A 279 -9.31 -9.58 13.63
CA GLY A 279 -8.51 -8.62 14.38
C GLY A 279 -7.06 -8.53 13.84
N PRO A 280 -6.30 -7.48 14.22
CA PRO A 280 -4.89 -7.35 13.84
C PRO A 280 -3.99 -8.42 14.47
N THR A 281 -4.41 -8.95 15.63
CA THR A 281 -3.75 -10.04 16.37
C THR A 281 -4.06 -11.41 15.78
N GLU A 282 -5.33 -11.67 15.42
CA GLU A 282 -5.77 -12.93 14.79
C GLU A 282 -5.11 -13.18 13.43
N ARG A 283 -4.84 -12.11 12.66
CA ARG A 283 -4.09 -12.20 11.39
C ARG A 283 -2.67 -12.74 11.53
N ARG A 284 -2.02 -12.49 12.68
CA ARG A 284 -0.62 -12.86 12.92
C ARG A 284 -0.45 -14.23 13.58
N GLY A 285 -1.54 -14.82 14.08
CA GLY A 285 -1.53 -16.11 14.75
C GLY A 285 -1.48 -17.32 13.80
N ALA A 286 -1.64 -17.11 12.50
CA ALA A 286 -1.36 -18.15 11.51
C ALA A 286 0.16 -18.33 11.42
N GLU A 287 0.69 -19.34 12.12
CA GLU A 287 2.10 -19.71 12.03
C GLU A 287 2.43 -19.99 10.55
N PRO A 288 3.42 -19.30 9.95
CA PRO A 288 3.78 -19.56 8.56
C PRO A 288 4.23 -21.01 8.44
N PRO A 289 3.82 -21.74 7.38
CA PRO A 289 4.28 -23.10 7.17
C PRO A 289 5.81 -23.12 7.16
N LYS A 290 6.40 -24.09 7.88
CA LYS A 290 7.86 -24.23 7.93
C LYS A 290 8.40 -24.31 6.49
N PRO A 291 9.41 -23.50 6.13
CA PRO A 291 9.94 -23.51 4.77
C PRO A 291 10.45 -24.92 4.45
N PRO A 292 10.20 -25.44 3.24
CA PRO A 292 10.71 -26.75 2.85
C PRO A 292 12.23 -26.79 2.96
N PRO A 293 12.84 -27.92 3.34
CA PRO A 293 14.29 -28.07 3.35
C PRO A 293 14.83 -27.82 1.94
N ARG A 294 15.85 -26.98 1.85
CA ARG A 294 16.48 -26.61 0.57
C ARG A 294 16.92 -27.87 -0.17
N LYS A 295 16.51 -28.02 -1.44
CA LYS A 295 17.34 -28.79 -2.38
C LYS A 295 18.60 -27.96 -2.58
N GLY A 296 19.74 -28.45 -2.07
CA GLY A 296 21.04 -27.88 -2.39
C GLY A 296 21.26 -27.86 -3.92
N PRO A 297 22.28 -27.15 -4.42
CA PRO A 297 22.61 -27.21 -5.83
C PRO A 297 22.76 -28.69 -6.21
N GLN A 298 21.84 -29.18 -7.03
CA GLN A 298 21.95 -30.52 -7.59
C GLN A 298 23.20 -30.46 -8.47
N LEU A 299 24.31 -30.99 -7.96
CA LEU A 299 25.52 -31.21 -8.73
C LEU A 299 25.08 -31.99 -9.95
N ALA A 300 25.03 -31.32 -11.10
CA ALA A 300 24.89 -32.00 -12.37
C ALA A 300 26.09 -32.93 -12.46
N LEU A 301 25.83 -34.23 -12.44
CA LEU A 301 26.85 -35.21 -12.79
C LEU A 301 27.30 -34.87 -14.21
N PRO A 302 28.61 -34.76 -14.47
CA PRO A 302 29.10 -34.53 -15.82
C PRO A 302 28.68 -35.71 -16.70
N ILE A 303 28.03 -35.41 -17.81
CA ILE A 303 27.92 -36.30 -18.97
C ILE A 303 29.11 -35.99 -19.87
#